data_AF-A0AAP8N782-F1
#
_entry.id   AF-A0AAP8N782-F1
#
_cell.length_a   1.000
_cell.length_b   1.000
_cell.length_c   1.000
_cell.angle_alpha   90.00
_cell.angle_beta   90.00
_cell.angle_gamma   90.00
#
_symmetry.space_group_name_H-M   'P 1'
#
loop_
_entity.id
_entity.type
_entity.pdbx_description
1 polymer ?
#
loop_
_entity_poly.entity_id
_entity_poly.type
_entity_poly.pdbx_seq_one_letter_code
_entity_poly.pdbx_strand_id
1 'polypeptide(L)'
;DSVFRDELDTPAALTVIDDLHDAGVKVLILSGGEPLLHDDLFVLSAYARTKGFFVALSTNGTLIDEQNIAQIRAANFDYVGISIDGLEATHD
;
A
#
# COMPACT_ATOMS: atom_id res chain seq x y z
N ASP A 1 11.58 -0.75 -16.09
CA ASP A 1 11.44 0.71 -16.10
C ASP A 1 10.16 1.13 -16.81
N SER A 2 9.03 0.94 -16.15
CA SER A 2 7.76 1.56 -16.56
C SER A 2 7.77 2.98 -16.00
N VAL A 3 7.99 3.98 -16.84
CA VAL A 3 7.80 5.37 -16.45
C VAL A 3 6.30 5.60 -16.37
N PHE A 4 5.71 5.48 -15.18
CA PHE A 4 4.33 5.85 -14.91
C PHE A 4 4.23 7.38 -15.00
N ARG A 5 3.87 7.86 -16.18
CA ARG A 5 3.58 9.29 -16.39
C ARG A 5 2.37 9.62 -15.52
N ASP A 6 2.49 10.64 -14.68
CA ASP A 6 1.45 11.20 -13.80
C ASP A 6 1.25 10.49 -12.44
N GLU A 7 2.22 9.70 -11.94
CA GLU A 7 2.22 9.31 -10.52
C GLU A 7 2.44 10.52 -9.60
N LEU A 8 1.76 10.52 -8.46
CA LEU A 8 1.97 11.52 -7.42
C LEU A 8 3.36 11.34 -6.82
N ASP A 9 4.09 12.45 -6.66
CA ASP A 9 5.24 12.42 -5.78
C ASP A 9 4.80 12.31 -4.30
N THR A 10 5.74 11.95 -3.44
CA THR A 10 5.46 11.73 -2.01
C THR A 10 4.84 12.95 -1.32
N PRO A 11 5.31 14.19 -1.51
CA PRO A 11 4.64 15.37 -0.97
C PRO A 11 3.16 15.50 -1.39
N ALA A 12 2.86 15.24 -2.67
CA ALA A 12 1.49 15.28 -3.15
C ALA A 12 0.64 14.14 -2.55
N ALA A 13 1.18 12.92 -2.45
CA ALA A 13 0.49 11.80 -1.84
C ALA A 13 0.19 12.03 -0.34
N LEU A 14 1.12 12.63 0.41
CA LEU A 14 0.90 13.03 1.81
C LEU A 14 -0.21 14.09 1.93
N THR A 15 -0.24 15.05 1.00
CA THR A 15 -1.32 16.05 0.94
C THR A 15 -2.68 15.39 0.72
N VAL A 16 -2.76 14.40 -0.16
CA VAL A 16 -4.00 13.63 -0.37
C VAL A 16 -4.43 12.89 0.91
N ILE A 17 -3.49 12.33 1.68
CA ILE A 17 -3.81 11.68 2.96
C ILE A 17 -4.41 12.69 3.95
N ASP A 18 -3.90 13.92 3.98
CA ASP A 18 -4.45 15.00 4.80
C ASP A 18 -5.86 15.40 4.35
N ASP A 19 -6.06 15.61 3.05
CA ASP A 19 -7.37 15.94 2.49
C ASP A 19 -8.41 14.86 2.80
N LEU A 20 -8.04 13.58 2.71
CA LEU A 20 -8.90 12.45 3.08
C LEU A 20 -9.23 12.44 4.57
N HIS A 21 -8.25 12.77 5.42
CA HIS A 21 -8.46 12.83 6.86
C HIS A 21 -9.45 13.93 7.22
N ASP A 22 -9.26 15.12 6.66
CA ASP A 22 -10.11 16.30 6.86
C ASP A 22 -11.53 16.08 6.31
N ALA A 23 -11.67 15.30 5.24
CA ALA A 23 -12.95 14.83 4.72
C ALA A 23 -13.63 13.76 5.61
N GLY A 24 -12.97 13.30 6.68
CA GLY A 24 -13.51 12.35 7.65
C GLY A 24 -13.38 10.88 7.25
N VAL A 25 -12.60 10.57 6.21
CA VAL A 25 -12.33 9.18 5.79
C VAL A 25 -11.61 8.44 6.93
N LYS A 26 -11.97 7.17 7.12
CA LYS A 26 -11.46 6.33 8.23
C LYS A 26 -10.63 5.14 7.79
N VAL A 27 -10.80 4.70 6.55
CA VAL A 27 -10.14 3.51 6.00
C VAL A 27 -9.36 3.94 4.76
N LEU A 28 -8.09 3.57 4.71
CA LEU A 28 -7.22 3.76 3.56
C LEU A 28 -6.67 2.40 3.13
N ILE A 29 -6.94 2.00 1.89
CA ILE A 29 -6.39 0.78 1.30
C ILE A 29 -5.29 1.20 0.33
N LEU A 30 -4.04 0.91 0.67
CA LEU A 30 -2.90 1.08 -0.22
C LEU A 30 -2.89 -0.09 -1.20
N SER A 31 -3.13 0.26 -2.46
CA SER A 31 -3.24 -0.66 -3.60
C SER A 31 -2.47 -0.05 -4.78
N GLY A 32 -2.87 -0.36 -6.01
CA GLY A 32 -2.26 0.15 -7.23
C GLY A 32 -2.34 -0.93 -8.30
N GLY A 33 -1.31 -1.03 -9.15
CA GLY A 33 -0.98 -2.27 -9.84
C GLY A 33 -0.40 -3.29 -8.85
N GLU A 34 0.82 -3.02 -8.37
CA GLU A 34 1.42 -3.71 -7.22
C GLU A 34 2.01 -2.67 -6.25
N PRO A 35 1.45 -2.48 -5.04
CA PRO A 35 1.88 -1.43 -4.12
C PRO A 35 3.34 -1.58 -3.65
N LEU A 36 3.87 -2.80 -3.56
CA LEU A 36 5.26 -3.03 -3.11
C LEU A 36 6.31 -2.52 -4.11
N LEU A 37 5.91 -2.08 -5.31
CA LEU A 37 6.80 -1.39 -6.26
C LEU A 37 6.96 0.10 -5.96
N HIS A 38 6.10 0.68 -5.11
CA HIS A 38 6.16 2.10 -4.80
C HIS A 38 7.19 2.35 -3.68
N ASP A 39 8.29 3.05 -4.01
CA ASP A 39 9.43 3.27 -3.10
C ASP A 39 9.00 3.85 -1.74
N ASP A 40 8.02 4.75 -1.74
CA ASP A 40 7.54 5.43 -0.54
C ASP A 40 6.34 4.77 0.16
N LEU A 41 5.93 3.55 -0.22
CA LEU A 41 4.76 2.86 0.34
C LEU A 41 4.74 2.87 1.87
N PHE A 42 5.88 2.56 2.50
CA PHE A 42 6.00 2.48 3.95
C PHE A 42 5.97 3.85 4.64
N VAL A 43 6.43 4.90 3.95
CA VAL A 43 6.32 6.28 4.43
C VAL A 43 4.86 6.70 4.43
N LEU A 44 4.16 6.45 3.33
CA LEU A 44 2.73 6.76 3.19
C LEU A 44 1.87 5.99 4.19
N SER A 45 2.14 4.69 4.38
CA SER A 45 1.41 3.88 5.35
C SER A 45 1.62 4.37 6.79
N ALA A 46 2.87 4.67 7.17
CA ALA A 46 3.17 5.22 8.48
C ALA A 46 2.47 6.56 8.69
N TYR A 47 2.51 7.46 7.71
CA TYR A 47 1.85 8.77 7.81
C TYR A 47 0.34 8.64 7.98
N ALA A 48 -0.33 7.83 7.15
CA ALA A 48 -1.75 7.56 7.28
C ALA A 48 -2.10 7.01 8.67
N ARG A 49 -1.28 6.11 9.22
CA ARG A 49 -1.49 5.62 10.59
C ARG A 49 -1.37 6.72 11.63
N THR A 50 -0.46 7.68 11.49
CA THR A 50 -0.38 8.84 12.43
C THR A 50 -1.64 9.71 12.41
N LYS A 51 -2.39 9.71 11.30
CA LYS A 51 -3.68 10.40 11.15
C LYS A 51 -4.86 9.57 11.66
N GLY A 52 -4.62 8.36 12.15
CA GLY A 52 -5.65 7.48 12.74
C GLY A 52 -6.49 6.73 11.71
N PHE A 53 -5.99 6.56 10.48
CA PHE A 53 -6.62 5.66 9.51
C PHE A 53 -6.48 4.20 9.96
N PHE A 54 -7.49 3.39 9.65
CA PHE A 54 -7.33 1.96 9.43
C PHE A 54 -6.62 1.79 8.09
N VAL A 55 -5.40 1.24 8.09
CA VAL A 55 -4.56 1.14 6.89
C VAL A 55 -4.41 -0.32 6.47
N ALA A 56 -4.89 -0.61 5.27
CA ALA A 56 -4.80 -1.92 4.65
C ALA A 56 -3.81 -1.92 3.48
N LEU A 57 -3.12 -3.05 3.28
CA LEU A 57 -2.33 -3.34 2.09
C LEU A 57 -3.09 -4.34 1.20
N SER A 58 -3.23 -4.06 -0.08
CA SER A 58 -3.77 -5.01 -1.08
C SER A 58 -2.72 -5.27 -2.15
N THR A 59 -2.18 -6.49 -2.20
CA THR A 59 -1.02 -6.87 -3.03
C THR A 59 -1.33 -8.16 -3.81
N ASN A 60 -0.62 -8.37 -4.91
CA ASN A 60 -0.58 -9.67 -5.58
C ASN A 60 0.35 -10.67 -4.85
N GLY A 61 1.15 -10.19 -3.88
CA GLY A 61 2.02 -11.01 -3.05
C GLY A 61 3.32 -11.46 -3.72
N THR A 62 3.51 -11.25 -5.02
CA THR A 62 4.66 -11.80 -5.77
C THR A 62 5.99 -11.16 -5.40
N LEU A 63 5.96 -9.97 -4.80
CA LEU A 63 7.14 -9.25 -4.35
C LEU A 63 7.44 -9.44 -2.86
N ILE A 64 6.63 -10.20 -2.12
CA ILE A 64 6.91 -10.48 -0.71
C ILE A 64 8.02 -11.53 -0.61
N ASP A 65 9.10 -11.21 0.09
CA ASP A 65 10.24 -12.10 0.25
C ASP A 65 10.93 -11.95 1.62
N GLU A 66 12.02 -12.71 1.82
CA GLU A 66 12.80 -12.67 3.06
C GLU A 66 13.44 -11.30 3.34
N GLN A 67 13.63 -10.47 2.31
CA GLN A 67 14.27 -9.16 2.42
C GLN A 67 13.29 -8.09 2.92
N ASN A 68 12.02 -8.17 2.52
CA ASN A 68 11.02 -7.15 2.85
C ASN A 68 9.94 -7.57 3.86
N ILE A 69 9.76 -8.86 4.16
CA ILE A 69 8.69 -9.33 5.05
C ILE A 69 8.77 -8.70 6.45
N ALA A 70 9.98 -8.48 6.97
CA ALA A 70 10.20 -7.82 8.25
C ALA A 70 9.72 -6.36 8.22
N GLN A 71 9.92 -5.66 7.10
CA GLN A 71 9.48 -4.29 6.90
C GLN A 71 7.96 -4.20 6.76
N ILE A 72 7.33 -5.12 6.03
CA ILE A 72 5.86 -5.23 5.93
C ILE A 72 5.25 -5.46 7.30
N ARG A 73 5.83 -6.37 8.10
CA ARG A 73 5.40 -6.59 9.48
C ARG A 73 5.55 -5.34 10.34
N ALA A 74 6.69 -4.64 10.23
CA ALA A 74 6.97 -3.43 11.01
C ALA A 74 6.05 -2.25 10.64
N ALA A 75 5.58 -2.18 9.39
CA ALA A 75 4.61 -1.18 8.94
C ALA A 75 3.29 -1.25 9.72
N ASN A 76 2.96 -2.45 10.25
CA ASN A 76 1.80 -2.71 11.09
C ASN A 76 0.50 -2.24 10.41
N PHE A 77 0.29 -2.73 9.19
CA PHE A 77 -1.01 -2.67 8.52
C PHE A 77 -2.06 -3.38 9.37
N ASP A 78 -3.27 -2.83 9.39
CA ASP A 78 -4.40 -3.43 10.10
C ASP A 78 -4.96 -4.65 9.34
N TYR A 79 -4.73 -4.69 8.02
CA TYR A 79 -5.09 -5.80 7.15
C TYR A 79 -4.09 -5.91 5.99
N VAL A 80 -3.76 -7.15 5.61
CA VAL A 80 -3.01 -7.45 4.39
C VAL A 80 -3.84 -8.44 3.56
N GLY A 81 -4.27 -8.00 2.38
CA GLY A 81 -4.97 -8.82 1.40
C GLY A 81 -4.00 -9.29 0.31
N ILE A 82 -4.00 -10.59 0.04
CA ILE A 82 -3.22 -11.22 -1.04
C ILE A 82 -4.21 -11.75 -2.07
N SER A 83 -4.00 -11.38 -3.34
CA SER A 83 -4.87 -11.78 -4.44
C SER A 83 -4.59 -13.23 -4.85
N ILE A 84 -5.61 -14.09 -4.78
CA ILE A 84 -5.55 -15.50 -5.23
C ILE A 84 -6.79 -15.74 -6.09
N ASP A 85 -6.58 -15.88 -7.40
CA ASP A 85 -7.65 -15.96 -8.40
C ASP A 85 -8.11 -17.40 -8.71
N GLY A 86 -7.45 -18.40 -8.10
CA GLY A 86 -7.82 -19.79 -8.28
C GLY A 86 -6.80 -20.76 -7.68
N LEU A 87 -6.94 -22.03 -8.04
CA LEU A 87 -5.89 -23.03 -7.81
C LEU A 87 -4.74 -22.78 -8.78
N GLU A 88 -3.57 -23.38 -8.52
CA GLU A 88 -2.34 -23.28 -9.34
C GLU A 88 -2.64 -23.28 -10.85
N ALA A 89 -3.35 -24.29 -11.36
CA ALA A 89 -3.66 -24.43 -12.79
C ALA A 89 -4.52 -23.32 -13.42
N THR A 90 -5.12 -22.45 -12.61
CA THR A 90 -6.01 -21.35 -13.02
C THR A 90 -5.48 -19.98 -12.63
N HIS A 91 -4.50 -19.92 -11.73
CA HIS A 91 -3.92 -18.70 -11.19
C HIS A 91 -2.57 -18.37 -11.86
N ASP A 92 -1.77 -19.40 -12.14
CA ASP A 92 -0.43 -19.30 -12.73
C ASP A 92 -0.45 -19.50 -14.26
#